data_AF-A0A1V6H7H1-F1
#
_entry.id   AF-A0A1V6H7H1-F1
#
_cell.length_a   1.000
_cell.length_b   1.000
_cell.length_c   1.000
_cell.angle_alpha   90.00
_cell.angle_beta   90.00
_cell.angle_gamma   90.00
#
_symmetry.space_group_name_H-M   'P 1'
#
loop_
_entity.id
_entity.type
_entity.pdbx_description
1 polymer ?
#
loop_
_entity_poly.entity_id
_entity_poly.type
_entity_poly.pdbx_seq_one_letter_code
_entity_poly.pdbx_strand_id
1 'polypeptide(L)' 'MATTRITFLGSLIVLHKDNPPEQEIMHRLELLLCAPLPEVGVIEAWSGTSKDEINWRQIG' A
#
# COMPACT_ATOMS: atom_id res chain seq x y z
N MET A 1 9.64 -6.69 18.15
CA MET A 1 8.23 -6.43 17.79
C MET A 1 8.23 -5.89 16.37
N ALA A 2 7.53 -6.52 15.44
CA ALA A 2 7.40 -5.97 14.09
C ALA A 2 6.39 -4.81 14.14
N THR A 3 6.80 -3.62 13.68
CA THR A 3 5.93 -2.45 13.56
C THR A 3 5.52 -2.35 12.10
N THR A 4 4.23 -2.42 11.81
CA THR A 4 3.68 -2.30 10.44
C THR A 4 2.95 -0.97 10.32
N ARG A 5 3.21 -0.23 9.25
CA ARG A 5 2.48 1.01 8.93
C ARG A 5 1.23 0.68 8.14
N ILE A 6 0.15 1.41 8.43
CA ILE A 6 -1.18 1.21 7.88
C ILE A 6 -1.71 2.55 7.39
N THR A 7 -2.35 2.57 6.22
CA THR A 7 -3.07 3.73 5.69
C THR A 7 -4.53 3.34 5.45
N PHE A 8 -5.45 4.25 5.78
CA PHE A 8 -6.88 4.10 5.50
C PHE A 8 -7.24 4.99 4.30
N LEU A 9 -7.81 4.39 3.25
CA LEU A 9 -8.33 5.04 2.06
C LEU A 9 -9.84 4.79 1.98
N GLY A 10 -10.63 5.62 2.65
CA GLY A 10 -12.06 5.35 2.81
C GLY A 10 -12.29 4.04 3.55
N SER A 11 -12.92 3.06 2.88
CA SER A 11 -13.18 1.72 3.41
C SER A 11 -12.12 0.68 3.04
N LEU A 12 -11.05 1.10 2.38
CA LEU A 12 -9.89 0.27 2.05
C LEU A 12 -8.76 0.49 3.06
N ILE A 13 -8.20 -0.61 3.56
CA ILE A 13 -7.03 -0.60 4.46
C ILE A 13 -5.81 -1.06 3.68
N VAL A 14 -4.75 -0.25 3.69
CA VAL A 14 -3.48 -0.54 3.03
C VAL A 14 -2.43 -0.85 4.09
N LEU A 15 -1.93 -2.09 4.08
CA LEU A 15 -0.81 -2.52 4.91
C LEU A 15 0.50 -2.37 4.14
N HIS A 16 1.48 -1.67 4.72
CA HIS A 16 2.80 -1.51 4.13
C HIS A 16 3.75 -2.57 4.66
N LYS A 17 4.01 -3.61 3.85
CA LYS A 17 4.66 -4.87 4.25
C LYS A 17 6.01 -4.71 4.94
N ASP A 18 6.80 -3.74 4.51
CA ASP A 18 8.20 -3.52 4.87
C ASP A 18 8.41 -2.33 5.81
N ASN A 19 7.33 -1.74 6.34
CA ASN A 19 7.39 -0.58 7.23
C ASN A 19 8.24 0.58 6.65
N PRO A 20 7.89 1.08 5.45
CA PRO A 20 8.66 2.09 4.75
C PRO A 20 8.62 3.44 5.49
N PRO A 21 9.57 4.35 5.20
CA PRO A 21 9.48 5.74 5.68
C PRO A 21 8.24 6.43 5.11
N GLU A 22 7.79 7.49 5.77
CA GLU A 22 6.55 8.20 5.41
C GLU A 22 6.54 8.73 3.97
N GLN A 23 7.69 9.21 3.46
CA GLN A 23 7.81 9.68 2.09
C GLN A 23 7.50 8.56 1.06
N GLU A 24 7.96 7.35 1.33
CA GLU A 24 7.70 6.19 0.47
C GLU A 24 6.24 5.72 0.59
N ILE A 25 5.61 5.88 1.76
CA ILE A 25 4.16 5.65 1.91
C ILE A 25 3.39 6.56 0.97
N MET A 26 3.69 7.86 0.97
CA MET A 26 3.01 8.82 0.10
C MET A 26 3.17 8.46 -1.37
N HIS A 27 4.40 8.15 -1.81
CA HIS A 27 4.68 7.71 -3.18
C HIS A 27 3.90 6.45 -3.56
N ARG A 28 3.87 5.44 -2.68
CA ARG A 28 3.09 4.21 -2.91
C ARG A 28 1.60 4.48 -3.02
N LEU A 29 1.06 5.39 -2.20
CA LEU A 29 -0.35 5.77 -2.26
C LEU A 29 -0.67 6.47 -3.59
N GLU A 30 0.21 7.34 -4.08
CA GLU A 30 0.06 7.97 -5.41
C GLU A 30 -0.02 6.92 -6.52
N LEU A 31 0.87 5.91 -6.51
CA LEU A 31 0.82 4.82 -7.49
C LEU A 31 -0.44 3.95 -7.32
N LEU A 32 -0.84 3.67 -6.08
CA LEU A 32 -2.02 2.86 -5.77
C LEU A 32 -3.33 3.51 -6.23
N LEU A 33 -3.44 4.84 -6.18
CA LEU A 33 -4.60 5.58 -6.66
C LEU A 33 -4.80 5.46 -8.19
N CYS A 34 -3.75 5.05 -8.93
CA CYS A 34 -3.83 4.75 -10.36
C CYS A 34 -4.16 3.28 -10.66
N ALA A 35 -4.18 2.41 -9.65
CA ALA A 35 -4.46 0.98 -9.82
C ALA A 35 -5.97 0.67 -9.66
N PRO A 36 -6.46 -0.42 -10.28
CA PRO A 36 -7.84 -0.88 -10.08
C PRO A 36 -7.98 -1.57 -8.71
N LEU A 37 -8.00 -0.77 -7.65
CA LEU A 37 -8.12 -1.26 -6.27
C LEU A 37 -9.56 -1.65 -5.91
N PRO A 38 -9.73 -2.59 -4.98
CA PRO A 38 -11.06 -2.85 -4.41
C PRO A 38 -11.56 -1.63 -3.62
N GLU A 39 -12.86 -1.36 -3.67
CA GLU A 39 -13.48 -0.24 -2.94
C GLU A 39 -13.48 -0.44 -1.41
N VAL A 40 -13.44 -1.70 -0.97
CA VAL A 40 -13.52 -2.13 0.43
C VAL A 40 -12.56 -3.30 0.68
N GLY A 41 -12.04 -3.40 1.90
CA GLY A 41 -11.26 -4.57 2.35
C GLY A 41 -9.85 -4.23 2.77
N VAL A 42 -8.97 -5.22 2.74
CA VAL A 42 -7.56 -5.08 3.16
C VAL A 42 -6.63 -5.50 2.04
N ILE A 43 -5.70 -4.62 1.69
CA ILE A 43 -4.60 -4.92 0.76
C ILE A 43 -3.26 -4.82 1.48
N GLU A 44 -2.32 -5.65 1.05
CA GLU A 44 -0.90 -5.51 1.37
C GLU A 44 -0.18 -4.90 0.16
N ALA A 45 0.62 -3.86 0.36
CA ALA A 45 1.36 -3.16 -0.69
C ALA A 45 2.87 -3.08 -0.38
N TRP A 46 3.70 -3.20 -1.42
CA TRP A 46 5.17 -3.09 -1.35
C TRP A 46 5.78 -2.64 -2.68
N SER A 47 6.92 -1.95 -2.63
CA SER A 47 7.58 -1.44 -3.83
C SER A 47 7.92 -2.57 -4.81
N GLY A 48 7.81 -2.27 -6.11
CA GLY A 48 8.22 -3.14 -7.20
C GLY A 48 9.72 -3.11 -7.47
N THR A 49 10.10 -3.59 -8.65
CA THR A 49 11.51 -3.63 -9.06
C THR A 49 11.98 -2.25 -9.53
N SER A 50 11.08 -1.48 -10.15
CA SER A 50 11.35 -0.09 -10.54
C SER A 50 10.73 0.92 -9.58
N LYS A 51 11.23 2.16 -9.62
CA LYS A 51 10.80 3.25 -8.74
C LYS A 51 9.29 3.56 -8.85
N ASP A 52 8.72 3.38 -10.03
CA ASP A 52 7.33 3.71 -10.33
C ASP A 52 6.44 2.46 -10.37
N GLU A 53 6.93 1.34 -9.83
CA GLU A 53 6.20 0.07 -9.76
C GLU A 53 5.74 -0.19 -8.33
N ILE A 54 4.47 -0.56 -8.19
CA ILE A 54 3.87 -0.94 -6.91
C ILE A 54 3.25 -2.30 -7.07
N ASN A 55 3.60 -3.22 -6.17
CA ASN A 55 2.93 -4.49 -6.05
C ASN A 55 1.90 -4.41 -4.93
N TRP A 56 0.76 -5.05 -5.15
CA TRP A 56 -0.25 -5.20 -4.12
C TRP A 56 -0.98 -6.52 -4.27
N ARG A 57 -1.57 -6.97 -3.15
CA ARG A 57 -2.50 -8.10 -3.15
C ARG A 57 -3.59 -7.88 -2.13
N GLN A 58 -4.79 -8.33 -2.44
CA GLN A 58 -5.86 -8.41 -1.45
C GLN A 58 -5.61 -9.56 -0.48
N ILE A 59 -5.89 -9.32 0.81
CA ILE A 59 -5.71 -10.31 1.87
C ILE A 59 -6.95 -10.49 2.76
N GLY A 60 -8.00 -9.69 2.54
CA GLY A 60 -9.26 -9.74 3.30
C GLY A 60 -10.33 -8.83 2.72
#